data_AF-A0A844EDI0-F1
#
_entry.id   AF-A0A844EDI0-F1
#
_cell.length_a   1.000
_cell.length_b   1.000
_cell.length_c   1.000
_cell.angle_alpha   90.00
_cell.angle_beta   90.00
_cell.angle_gamma   90.00
#
_symmetry.space_group_name_H-M   'P 1'
#
loop_
_entity.id
_entity.type
_entity.pdbx_description
1 polymer ?
#
loop_
_entity_poly.entity_id
_entity_poly.type
_entity_poly.pdbx_seq_one_letter_code
_entity_poly.pdbx_strand_id
1 'polypeptide(L)'
;EEEALDFNQTAFMVNAKVRALRPDPVAYTEINGKRTKIWKAEVSDQQTDLGPGSVVAKDKHHLYLAAGKGTVLSILEIQPAGKPKQQITDYLNGIGQTLTVGQKVIK
;
A
#
# COMPACT_ATOMS: atom_id res chain seq x y z
N GLU A 1 10.87 -10.31 9.96
CA GLU A 1 9.72 -11.17 9.60
C GLU A 1 8.39 -10.62 10.11
N GLU A 2 8.34 -9.90 11.23
CA GLU A 2 7.09 -9.33 11.77
C GLU A 2 6.65 -8.00 11.13
N GLU A 3 7.55 -7.26 10.47
CA GLU A 3 7.26 -5.94 9.91
C GLU A 3 6.57 -5.99 8.53
N ALA A 4 6.58 -7.17 7.89
CA ALA A 4 5.99 -7.35 6.57
C ALA A 4 4.45 -7.25 6.67
N LEU A 5 3.85 -6.41 5.83
CA LEU A 5 2.40 -6.29 5.70
C LEU A 5 1.87 -7.46 4.88
N ASP A 6 0.94 -8.19 5.46
CA ASP A 6 0.20 -9.24 4.79
C ASP A 6 -1.14 -8.69 4.29
N PHE A 7 -1.23 -8.46 2.98
CA PHE A 7 -2.44 -7.95 2.34
C PHE A 7 -3.55 -9.01 2.23
N ASN A 8 -3.29 -10.29 2.54
CA ASN A 8 -4.37 -11.28 2.67
C ASN A 8 -5.27 -11.01 3.90
N GLN A 9 -4.81 -10.17 4.84
CA GLN A 9 -5.62 -9.64 5.92
C GLN A 9 -6.47 -8.46 5.45
N THR A 10 -7.53 -8.12 6.19
CA THR A 10 -8.39 -7.00 5.82
C THR A 10 -7.63 -5.67 5.87
N ALA A 11 -8.07 -4.67 5.10
CA ALA A 11 -7.51 -3.32 5.10
C ALA A 11 -7.44 -2.73 6.52
N PHE A 12 -8.42 -3.03 7.37
CA PHE A 12 -8.38 -2.66 8.78
C PHE A 12 -7.18 -3.26 9.53
N MET A 13 -6.92 -4.56 9.37
CA MET A 13 -5.78 -5.24 10.01
C MET A 13 -4.45 -4.72 9.47
N VAL A 14 -4.34 -4.52 8.15
CA VAL A 14 -3.16 -3.96 7.51
C VAL A 14 -2.89 -2.55 8.04
N ASN A 15 -3.91 -1.69 8.10
CA ASN A 15 -3.81 -0.34 8.65
C ASN A 15 -3.44 -0.34 10.14
N ALA A 16 -4.06 -1.22 10.94
CA ALA A 16 -3.73 -1.37 12.36
C ALA A 16 -2.26 -1.72 12.55
N LYS A 17 -1.73 -2.62 11.72
CA LYS A 17 -0.31 -3.00 11.73
C LYS A 17 0.63 -1.86 11.32
N VAL A 18 0.28 -1.09 10.28
CA VAL A 18 1.01 0.13 9.90
C VAL A 18 1.12 1.10 11.07
N ARG A 19 0.01 1.32 11.78
CA ARG A 19 -0.04 2.22 12.94
C ARG A 19 0.75 1.68 14.13
N ALA A 20 0.68 0.37 14.38
CA ALA A 20 1.36 -0.28 15.52
C ALA A 20 2.88 -0.26 15.39
N LEU A 21 3.41 -0.30 14.16
CA LEU A 21 4.86 -0.34 13.89
C LEU A 21 5.47 1.04 13.64
N ARG A 22 4.70 2.13 13.74
CA ARG A 22 5.18 3.50 13.58
C ARG A 22 5.51 4.11 14.95
N PRO A 23 6.64 4.83 15.13
CA PRO A 23 7.58 5.33 14.12
C PRO A 23 8.77 4.42 13.78
N ASP A 24 9.01 3.36 14.55
CA ASP A 24 10.07 2.37 14.34
C ASP A 24 9.54 0.99 14.80
N PRO A 25 9.75 -0.11 14.06
CA PRO A 25 10.59 -0.30 12.86
C PRO A 25 9.96 0.10 11.49
N VAL A 26 8.68 0.46 11.50
CA VAL A 26 7.80 0.75 10.33
C VAL A 26 7.47 -0.47 9.51
N ALA A 27 6.18 -0.64 9.24
CA ALA A 27 5.70 -1.73 8.40
C ALA A 27 6.16 -1.56 6.93
N TYR A 28 6.42 -2.67 6.26
CA TYR A 28 6.84 -2.65 4.86
C TYR A 28 6.11 -3.71 4.03
N THR A 29 6.09 -3.50 2.72
CA THR A 29 5.65 -4.50 1.74
C THR A 29 6.55 -4.45 0.51
N GLU A 30 6.38 -5.36 -0.43
CA GLU A 30 7.10 -5.37 -1.69
C GLU A 30 6.20 -4.90 -2.82
N ILE A 31 6.37 -3.65 -3.26
CA ILE A 31 5.63 -3.10 -4.40
C ILE A 31 6.51 -3.26 -5.64
N ASN A 32 6.05 -4.02 -6.65
CA ASN A 32 6.80 -4.36 -7.87
C ASN A 32 8.20 -4.93 -7.57
N GLY A 33 8.31 -5.80 -6.56
CA GLY A 33 9.57 -6.41 -6.14
C GLY A 33 10.55 -5.45 -5.45
N LYS A 34 10.09 -4.25 -5.05
CA LYS A 34 10.87 -3.31 -4.26
C LYS A 34 10.29 -3.16 -2.87
N ARG A 35 11.14 -3.42 -1.86
CA ARG A 35 10.81 -3.16 -0.46
C ARG A 35 10.42 -1.69 -0.28
N THR A 36 9.21 -1.46 0.19
CA THR A 36 8.59 -0.15 0.33
C THR A 36 7.96 -0.07 1.71
N LYS A 37 8.44 0.85 2.55
CA LYS A 37 7.85 1.11 3.85
C LYS A 37 6.56 1.90 3.68
N ILE A 38 5.53 1.54 4.45
CA ILE A 38 4.24 2.24 4.46
C ILE A 38 4.16 3.02 5.78
N TRP A 39 4.10 4.34 5.67
CA TRP A 39 4.14 5.25 6.83
C TRP A 39 2.75 5.68 7.29
N LYS A 40 1.83 5.80 6.32
CA LYS A 40 0.45 6.19 6.57
C LYS A 40 -0.46 5.59 5.51
N ALA A 41 -1.56 5.02 5.97
CA ALA A 41 -2.61 4.46 5.15
C ALA A 41 -3.96 4.70 5.84
N GLU A 42 -5.04 4.57 5.08
CA GLU A 42 -6.42 4.69 5.55
C GLU A 42 -7.26 3.57 4.95
N VAL A 43 -8.23 3.09 5.72
CA VAL A 43 -9.21 2.12 5.21
C VAL A 43 -10.20 2.88 4.34
N SER A 44 -10.43 2.38 3.13
CA SER A 44 -11.46 2.90 2.23
C SER A 44 -12.77 2.15 2.44
N ASP A 45 -13.90 2.83 2.29
CA ASP A 45 -15.24 2.21 2.27
C ASP A 45 -15.52 1.44 0.97
N GLN A 46 -14.58 1.48 0.02
CA GLN A 46 -14.66 0.73 -1.22
C GLN A 46 -14.50 -0.78 -1.00
N GLN A 47 -15.14 -1.54 -1.88
CA GLN A 47 -14.94 -2.98 -2.00
C GLN A 47 -14.45 -3.35 -3.40
N THR A 48 -13.80 -4.49 -3.51
CA THR A 48 -13.24 -4.98 -4.77
C THR A 48 -13.23 -6.51 -4.82
N ASP A 49 -13.41 -7.05 -6.02
CA ASP A 49 -13.23 -8.48 -6.33
C ASP A 49 -11.78 -8.81 -6.73
N LEU A 50 -10.91 -7.79 -6.79
CA LEU A 50 -9.49 -8.00 -7.08
C LEU A 50 -8.80 -8.71 -5.92
N GLY A 51 -7.85 -9.58 -6.24
CA GLY A 51 -7.07 -10.30 -5.24
C GLY A 51 -6.18 -9.36 -4.41
N PRO A 52 -5.85 -9.73 -3.15
CA PRO A 52 -4.91 -9.01 -2.31
C PRO A 52 -3.64 -8.55 -3.02
N GLY A 53 -3.25 -7.30 -2.78
CA GLY A 53 -2.05 -6.69 -3.37
C GLY A 53 -2.25 -6.12 -4.77
N SER A 54 -3.49 -6.07 -5.28
CA SER A 54 -3.82 -5.50 -6.59
C SER A 54 -4.18 -4.02 -6.52
N VAL A 55 -3.89 -3.26 -7.58
CA VAL A 55 -4.29 -1.85 -7.69
C VAL A 55 -5.77 -1.77 -8.02
N VAL A 56 -6.58 -1.29 -7.07
CA VAL A 56 -8.03 -1.13 -7.24
C VAL A 56 -8.36 0.12 -8.03
N ALA A 57 -7.70 1.22 -7.67
CA ALA A 57 -7.83 2.48 -8.35
C ALA A 57 -6.55 3.29 -8.12
N LYS A 58 -6.24 4.16 -9.07
CA LYS A 58 -5.22 5.19 -8.90
C LYS A 58 -5.68 6.47 -9.57
N ASP A 59 -5.34 7.60 -8.97
CA ASP A 59 -5.43 8.91 -9.62
C ASP A 59 -4.10 9.66 -9.39
N LYS A 60 -4.08 10.99 -9.51
CA LYS A 60 -2.85 11.78 -9.30
C LYS A 60 -2.42 11.84 -7.82
N HIS A 61 -3.37 11.66 -6.91
CA HIS A 61 -3.22 11.90 -5.47
C HIS A 61 -3.56 10.68 -4.62
N HIS A 62 -4.20 9.65 -5.16
CA HIS A 62 -4.61 8.48 -4.41
C HIS A 62 -4.16 7.18 -5.08
N LEU A 63 -3.75 6.24 -4.23
CA LEU A 63 -3.49 4.85 -4.61
C LEU A 63 -4.30 3.93 -3.69
N TYR A 64 -5.18 3.13 -4.30
CA TYR A 64 -6.01 2.16 -3.61
C TYR A 64 -5.54 0.75 -3.93
N LEU A 65 -5.30 -0.04 -2.88
CA LEU A 65 -4.83 -1.40 -2.98
C LEU A 65 -5.84 -2.37 -2.36
N ALA A 66 -6.05 -3.50 -3.05
CA ALA A 66 -6.91 -4.57 -2.58
C ALA A 66 -6.25 -5.28 -1.40
N ALA A 67 -7.03 -5.53 -0.36
CA ALA A 67 -6.67 -6.31 0.80
C ALA A 67 -7.64 -7.49 0.96
N GLY A 68 -7.44 -8.30 1.99
CA GLY A 68 -8.23 -9.49 2.29
C GLY A 68 -9.72 -9.20 2.39
N LYS A 69 -10.53 -10.22 2.07
CA LYS A 69 -12.00 -10.15 2.12
C LYS A 69 -12.60 -9.01 1.29
N GLY A 70 -11.96 -8.65 0.18
CA GLY A 70 -12.43 -7.60 -0.74
C GLY A 70 -12.39 -6.18 -0.17
N THR A 71 -11.68 -5.96 0.94
CA THR A 71 -11.51 -4.64 1.54
C THR A 71 -10.42 -3.85 0.83
N VAL A 72 -10.45 -2.52 0.93
CA VAL A 72 -9.53 -1.64 0.20
C VAL A 72 -8.77 -0.72 1.14
N LEU A 73 -7.47 -0.59 0.89
CA LEU A 73 -6.57 0.28 1.63
C LEU A 73 -6.08 1.42 0.74
N SER A 74 -6.27 2.66 1.19
CA SER A 74 -5.70 3.86 0.58
C SER A 74 -4.33 4.14 1.19
N ILE A 75 -3.31 4.29 0.34
CA ILE A 75 -1.95 4.59 0.78
C ILE A 75 -1.70 6.10 0.69
N LEU A 76 -1.21 6.71 1.77
CA LEU A 76 -1.00 8.16 1.84
C LEU A 76 0.48 8.56 1.86
N GLU A 77 1.31 7.81 2.59
CA GLU A 77 2.75 8.08 2.73
C GLU A 77 3.54 6.79 2.62
N ILE A 78 4.59 6.82 1.80
CA ILE A 78 5.45 5.66 1.54
C ILE A 78 6.92 6.04 1.47
N GLN A 79 7.77 5.03 1.55
CA GLN A 79 9.20 5.15 1.34
C GLN A 79 9.72 3.91 0.59
N PRO A 80 9.87 4.00 -0.74
CA PRO A 80 10.55 2.99 -1.53
C PRO A 80 12.02 2.88 -1.12
N ALA A 81 12.61 1.68 -1.23
CA ALA A 81 14.03 1.48 -0.98
C ALA A 81 14.89 2.45 -1.81
N GLY A 82 15.85 3.12 -1.16
CA GLY A 82 16.74 4.11 -1.78
C GLY A 82 16.09 5.47 -2.08
N LYS A 83 14.86 5.72 -1.61
CA LYS A 83 14.18 7.02 -1.73
C LYS A 83 13.81 7.58 -0.35
N PRO A 84 13.69 8.91 -0.22
CA PRO A 84 13.14 9.51 0.99
C PRO A 84 11.66 9.14 1.17
N LYS A 85 11.18 9.28 2.40
CA LYS A 85 9.74 9.27 2.71
C LYS A 85 9.05 10.36 1.90
N GLN A 86 7.95 10.02 1.24
CA GLN A 86 7.23 10.92 0.34
C GLN A 86 5.72 10.67 0.39
N GLN A 87 4.94 11.68 -0.01
CA GLN A 87 3.50 11.53 -0.19
C GLN A 87 3.22 10.60 -1.36
N ILE A 88 2.04 9.97 -1.36
CA ILE A 88 1.64 9.09 -2.46
C ILE A 88 1.57 9.84 -3.80
N THR A 89 1.23 11.13 -3.79
CA THR A 89 1.23 11.98 -5.00
C THR A 89 2.62 12.03 -5.66
N ASP A 90 3.68 12.24 -4.87
CA ASP A 90 5.05 12.30 -5.40
C ASP A 90 5.49 10.96 -5.96
N TYR A 91 5.11 9.88 -5.28
CA TYR A 91 5.37 8.54 -5.77
C TYR A 91 4.67 8.26 -7.10
N LEU A 92 3.40 8.63 -7.24
CA LEU A 92 2.59 8.42 -8.45
C LEU A 92 3.05 9.29 -9.63
N ASN A 93 3.64 10.46 -9.37
CA ASN A 93 4.29 11.30 -10.38
C ASN A 93 5.66 10.76 -10.83
N GLY A 94 6.25 9.84 -10.07
CA GLY A 94 7.54 9.21 -10.38
C GLY A 94 7.39 7.72 -10.68
N ILE A 95 7.96 6.89 -9.81
CA ILE A 95 8.08 5.43 -10.02
C ILE A 95 6.70 4.75 -10.07
N GLY A 96 5.71 5.30 -9.37
CA GLY A 96 4.34 4.80 -9.33
C GLY A 96 3.52 5.10 -10.60
N GLN A 97 4.05 5.87 -11.55
CA GLN A 97 3.33 6.21 -12.78
C GLN A 97 2.98 4.97 -13.62
N THR A 98 3.85 3.95 -13.59
CA THR A 98 3.70 2.70 -14.34
C THR A 98 2.68 1.73 -13.77
N LEU A 99 2.15 1.99 -12.56
CA LEU A 99 1.12 1.14 -11.96
C LEU A 99 -0.14 1.17 -12.81
N THR A 100 -0.75 0.01 -13.05
CA THR A 100 -2.00 -0.10 -13.82
C THR A 100 -3.11 -0.63 -12.93
N VAL A 101 -4.33 -0.13 -13.10
CA VAL A 101 -5.51 -0.67 -12.38
C VAL A 101 -5.71 -2.14 -12.76
N GLY A 102 -5.99 -2.99 -11.77
CA GLY A 102 -6.07 -4.45 -11.92
C GLY A 102 -4.72 -5.17 -11.83
N GLN A 103 -3.59 -4.46 -11.88
CA GLN A 103 -2.27 -5.07 -11.74
C GLN A 103 -2.04 -5.54 -10.30
N LYS A 104 -1.61 -6.79 -10.13
CA LYS A 104 -1.08 -7.29 -8.85
C LYS A 104 0.34 -6.76 -8.65
N VAL A 105 0.52 -5.88 -7.66
CA VAL A 105 1.78 -5.16 -7.41
C VAL A 105 2.48 -5.61 -6.13
N ILE A 106 1.73 -6.21 -5.20
CA ILE A 106 2.24 -6.85 -3.99
C ILE A 106 2.02 -8.36 -4.13
N LYS A 107 3.03 -9.15 -3.75
CA LYS A 107 2.93 -10.62 -3.80
C LYS A 107 2.04 -11.18 -2.70
#